data_AF-A0A354M9Q2-F1
#
_entry.id   AF-A0A354M9Q2-F1
#
_cell.length_a   1.000
_cell.length_b   1.000
_cell.length_c   1.000
_cell.angle_alpha   90.00
_cell.angle_beta   90.00
_cell.angle_gamma   90.00
#
_symmetry.space_group_name_H-M   'P 1'
#
loop_
_entity.id
_entity.type
_entity.pdbx_description
1 polymer ?
#
loop_
_entity_poly.entity_id
_entity_poly.type
_entity_poly.pdbx_seq_one_letter_code
_entity_poly.pdbx_strand_id
1 'polypeptide(L)'
;MRLNKKNLLSAAAGLAIGAVNGLLGAGGGMIAVPLLLKSGLKRKEAHANAVAVILPITLLSAVLYIIKGYVTVRASLIFIPTGVAGALLGTYCLKKISPLWLKRIFGAFMVYAGVRLLLK
;
A
#
# COMPACT_ATOMS: atom_id res chain seq x y z
N MET A 1 30.93 -6.56 -2.27
CA MET A 1 29.46 -6.62 -2.10
C MET A 1 28.83 -6.95 -3.47
N ARG A 2 28.75 -8.24 -3.85
CA ARG A 2 28.23 -8.64 -5.17
C ARG A 2 26.72 -8.38 -5.21
N LEU A 3 26.31 -7.34 -5.93
CA LEU A 3 24.91 -7.05 -6.21
C LEU A 3 24.32 -8.20 -7.05
N ASN A 4 23.69 -9.15 -6.37
CA ASN A 4 22.95 -10.23 -7.01
C ASN A 4 21.77 -9.61 -7.80
N LYS A 5 21.43 -10.11 -8.99
CA LYS A 5 20.34 -9.56 -9.83
C LYS A 5 19.02 -9.37 -9.07
N LYS A 6 18.78 -10.21 -8.05
CA LYS A 6 17.64 -10.10 -7.13
C LYS A 6 17.63 -8.81 -6.30
N ASN A 7 18.79 -8.33 -5.84
CA ASN A 7 18.89 -7.12 -5.01
C ASN A 7 18.66 -5.85 -5.85
N LEU A 8 19.14 -5.84 -7.09
CA LEU A 8 18.89 -4.74 -8.02
C LEU A 8 17.40 -4.64 -8.38
N LEU A 9 16.74 -5.79 -8.57
CA LEU A 9 15.30 -5.85 -8.82
C LEU A 9 14.50 -5.30 -7.62
N SER A 10 14.91 -5.65 -6.39
CA SER A 10 14.29 -5.15 -5.16
C SER A 10 14.48 -3.65 -4.97
N ALA A 11 15.65 -3.11 -5.32
CA ALA A 11 15.90 -1.67 -5.27
C ALA A 11 15.05 -0.90 -6.29
N ALA A 12 14.97 -1.40 -7.54
CA ALA A 12 14.10 -0.84 -8.57
C ALA A 12 12.61 -0.92 -8.18
N ALA A 13 12.21 -2.03 -7.54
CA ALA A 13 10.88 -2.18 -6.97
C ALA A 13 10.59 -1.12 -5.89
N GLY A 14 11.53 -0.87 -4.97
CA GLY A 14 11.40 0.17 -3.96
C GLY A 14 11.21 1.56 -4.55
N LEU A 15 11.98 1.90 -5.59
CA LEU A 15 11.82 3.16 -6.34
C LEU A 15 10.44 3.27 -6.99
N ALA A 16 9.97 2.22 -7.65
CA ALA A 16 8.64 2.21 -8.28
C ALA A 16 7.52 2.37 -7.24
N ILE A 17 7.60 1.64 -6.11
CA ILE A 17 6.65 1.75 -5.01
C ILE A 17 6.61 3.19 -4.46
N GLY A 18 7.79 3.79 -4.24
CA GLY A 18 7.92 5.17 -3.76
C GLY A 18 7.34 6.20 -4.73
N ALA A 19 7.69 6.10 -6.01
CA ALA A 19 7.20 6.99 -7.05
C ALA A 19 5.68 6.92 -7.18
N VAL A 20 5.12 5.70 -7.24
CA VAL A 20 3.66 5.52 -7.32
C VAL A 20 2.96 6.00 -6.05
N ASN A 21 3.55 5.78 -4.87
CA ASN A 21 3.01 6.31 -3.64
C ASN A 21 2.96 7.84 -3.64
N GLY A 22 4.05 8.48 -4.05
CA GLY A 22 4.12 9.92 -4.16
C GLY A 22 3.10 10.47 -5.16
N LEU A 23 3.04 9.91 -6.37
CA LEU A 23 2.19 10.40 -7.45
C LEU A 23 0.69 10.15 -7.22
N LEU A 24 0.31 8.96 -6.76
CA LEU A 24 -1.09 8.55 -6.65
C LEU A 24 -1.66 8.72 -5.24
N GLY A 25 -0.82 8.87 -4.22
CA GLY A 25 -1.24 8.90 -2.81
C GLY A 25 -1.90 7.60 -2.31
N ALA A 26 -1.95 6.54 -3.13
CA ALA A 26 -2.70 5.31 -2.87
C ALA A 26 -1.98 4.33 -1.92
N GLY A 27 -0.90 4.74 -1.27
CA GLY A 27 -0.19 3.90 -0.32
C GLY A 27 0.71 2.84 -0.96
N GLY A 28 1.03 2.85 -2.27
CA GLY A 28 2.01 1.93 -2.91
C GLY A 28 1.73 0.41 -2.86
N GLY A 29 0.71 -0.04 -2.11
CA GLY A 29 0.44 -1.45 -1.82
C GLY A 29 0.01 -2.29 -3.01
N MET A 30 -0.65 -1.65 -3.99
CA MET A 30 -0.99 -2.28 -5.28
C MET A 30 0.25 -2.84 -5.99
N ILE A 31 1.42 -2.20 -5.81
CA ILE A 31 2.69 -2.62 -6.40
C ILE A 31 3.53 -3.43 -5.40
N ALA A 32 3.58 -3.01 -4.14
CA ALA A 32 4.42 -3.66 -3.13
C ALA A 32 4.01 -5.13 -2.87
N VAL A 33 2.71 -5.41 -2.73
CA VAL A 33 2.19 -6.75 -2.43
C VAL A 33 2.54 -7.79 -3.51
N PRO A 34 2.25 -7.58 -4.81
CA PRO A 34 2.59 -8.57 -5.84
C PRO A 34 4.10 -8.76 -6.01
N LEU A 35 4.92 -7.73 -5.78
CA LEU A 35 6.39 -7.86 -5.82
C LEU A 35 6.92 -8.70 -4.66
N LEU A 36 6.43 -8.46 -3.45
CA LEU A 36 6.79 -9.26 -2.28
C LEU A 36 6.33 -10.72 -2.38
N LEU A 37 5.17 -10.95 -3.01
CA LEU A 37 4.72 -12.31 -3.36
C LEU A 37 5.66 -13.00 -4.35
N LYS A 38 6.18 -12.28 -5.36
CA LYS A 38 7.16 -12.81 -6.32
C LYS A 38 8.50 -13.14 -5.66
N SER A 39 8.82 -12.52 -4.52
CA SER A 39 10.01 -12.83 -3.72
C SER A 39 9.90 -14.14 -2.92
N GLY A 40 8.76 -14.85 -3.00
CA GLY A 40 8.54 -16.14 -2.34
C GLY A 40 7.90 -16.06 -0.95
N LEU A 41 7.52 -14.87 -0.50
CA LEU A 41 6.84 -14.69 0.78
C LEU A 41 5.42 -15.27 0.73
N LYS A 42 4.97 -15.80 1.88
CA LYS A 42 3.56 -16.20 2.01
C LYS A 42 2.66 -14.98 1.90
N ARG A 43 1.42 -15.15 1.44
CA ARG A 43 0.52 -14.03 1.16
C ARG A 43 0.25 -13.11 2.35
N LYS A 44 0.15 -13.68 3.56
CA LYS A 44 0.03 -12.91 4.82
C LYS A 44 1.31 -12.09 5.11
N GLU A 45 2.49 -12.70 4.94
CA GLU A 45 3.78 -12.03 5.12
C GLU A 45 4.01 -10.92 4.09
N ALA A 46 3.65 -11.16 2.83
CA ALA A 46 3.75 -10.16 1.77
C ALA A 46 2.87 -8.93 2.06
N HIS A 47 1.68 -9.10 2.62
CA HIS A 47 0.83 -7.98 3.03
C HIS A 47 1.41 -7.22 4.23
N ALA A 48 1.87 -7.94 5.27
CA ALA A 48 2.49 -7.31 6.43
C ALA A 48 3.75 -6.52 6.06
N ASN A 49 4.63 -7.12 5.25
CA ASN A 49 5.86 -6.47 4.78
C ASN A 49 5.56 -5.30 3.84
N ALA A 50 4.51 -5.39 3.01
CA ALA A 50 4.08 -4.27 2.19
C ALA A 50 3.74 -3.07 3.09
N VAL A 51 2.89 -3.25 4.11
CA VAL A 51 2.52 -2.18 5.05
C VAL A 51 3.76 -1.59 5.73
N ALA A 52 4.70 -2.43 6.16
CA ALA A 52 5.94 -1.97 6.78
C ALA A 52 6.80 -1.09 5.84
N VAL A 53 6.86 -1.42 4.54
CA VAL A 53 7.55 -0.60 3.54
C VAL A 53 6.79 0.68 3.23
N ILE A 54 5.45 0.61 3.17
CA ILE A 54 4.58 1.73 2.79
C ILE A 54 4.54 2.81 3.87
N LEU A 55 4.60 2.43 5.15
CA LEU A 55 4.51 3.34 6.29
C LEU A 55 5.50 4.52 6.20
N PRO A 56 6.83 4.30 6.10
CA PRO A 56 7.78 5.42 6.01
C PRO A 56 7.62 6.23 4.73
N ILE A 57 7.28 5.60 3.60
CA ILE A 57 7.08 6.28 2.31
C ILE A 57 5.87 7.21 2.37
N THR A 58 4.77 6.73 2.95
CA THR A 58 3.54 7.50 3.14
C THR A 58 3.74 8.62 4.14
N LEU A 59 4.47 8.37 5.23
CA LEU A 59 4.81 9.40 6.20
C LEU A 59 5.60 10.55 5.55
N LEU A 60 6.64 10.22 4.77
CA LEU A 60 7.40 11.22 4.03
C LEU A 60 6.51 11.99 3.03
N SER A 61 5.67 11.27 2.28
CA SER A 61 4.76 11.89 1.30
C SER A 61 3.77 12.84 1.99
N ALA A 62 3.22 12.44 3.14
CA ALA A 62 2.30 13.26 3.93
C ALA A 62 2.98 14.53 4.44
N VAL A 63 4.20 14.42 4.99
CA VAL A 63 4.98 15.59 5.44
C VAL A 63 5.24 16.55 4.28
N LEU A 64 5.65 16.05 3.11
CA LEU A 64 5.87 16.88 1.92
C LEU A 64 4.57 17.58 1.47
N TYR A 65 3.42 16.90 1.53
CA TYR A 65 2.13 17.51 1.19
C TYR A 65 1.64 18.53 2.22
N ILE A 66 1.94 18.35 3.50
CA ILE A 66 1.66 19.34 4.54
C ILE A 66 2.51 20.59 4.31
N ILE A 67 3.82 20.43 4.07
CA ILE A 67 4.72 21.56 3.83
C ILE A 67 4.32 22.35 2.58
N LYS A 68 3.85 21.66 1.54
CA LYS A 68 3.34 22.30 0.31
C LYS A 68 1.95 22.94 0.47
N GLY A 69 1.30 22.81 1.62
CA GLY A 69 -0.03 23.37 1.86
C GLY A 69 -1.18 22.65 1.16
N TYR A 70 -0.96 21.42 0.66
CA TYR A 70 -1.99 20.64 -0.05
C TYR A 70 -2.92 19.86 0.90
N VAL A 71 -2.62 19.83 2.20
CA VAL A 71 -3.39 19.05 3.19
C VAL A 71 -4.29 19.96 4.01
N THR A 72 -5.60 19.75 3.91
CA THR A 72 -6.58 20.35 4.84
C THR A 72 -6.72 19.48 6.07
N VAL A 73 -5.99 19.80 7.14
CA VAL A 73 -5.98 19.04 8.41
C VAL A 73 -7.40 18.81 8.96
N ARG A 74 -8.27 19.82 8.85
CA ARG A 74 -9.65 19.75 9.32
C ARG A 74 -10.48 18.66 8.60
N ALA A 75 -10.25 18.49 7.30
CA ALA A 75 -10.90 17.44 6.52
C ALA A 75 -10.33 16.06 6.90
N SER A 76 -9.02 15.96 7.13
CA SER A 76 -8.36 14.70 7.50
C SER A 76 -8.73 14.20 8.90
N LEU A 77 -9.04 15.10 9.85
CA LEU A 77 -9.30 14.75 11.26
C LEU A 77 -10.47 13.78 11.46
N ILE A 78 -11.47 13.77 10.57
CA ILE A 78 -12.58 12.80 10.67
C ILE A 78 -12.20 11.40 10.16
N PHE A 79 -11.30 11.34 9.18
CA PHE A 79 -10.84 10.09 8.57
C PHE A 79 -9.79 9.37 9.42
N ILE A 80 -9.02 10.11 10.23
CA ILE A 80 -7.98 9.51 11.08
C ILE A 80 -8.56 8.51 12.10
N PRO A 81 -9.48 8.88 13.01
CA PRO A 81 -9.97 7.96 14.04
C PRO A 81 -10.79 6.81 13.44
N THR A 82 -11.61 7.08 12.42
CA THR A 82 -12.39 6.06 11.72
C THR A 82 -11.50 5.13 10.90
N GLY A 83 -10.45 5.66 10.28
CA GLY A 83 -9.42 4.88 9.58
C GLY A 83 -8.62 3.98 10.52
N VAL A 84 -8.25 4.47 11.71
CA VAL A 84 -7.58 3.66 12.75
C VAL A 84 -8.49 2.52 13.20
N ALA A 85 -9.76 2.80 13.49
CA ALA A 85 -10.72 1.76 13.84
C ALA A 85 -10.87 0.71 12.71
N GLY A 86 -10.96 1.16 11.46
CA GLY A 86 -11.00 0.30 10.29
C GLY A 86 -9.74 -0.56 10.12
N ALA A 87 -8.55 -0.01 10.38
CA ALA A 87 -7.29 -0.73 10.30
C ALA A 87 -7.18 -1.82 11.39
N LEU A 88 -7.64 -1.54 12.61
CA LEU A 88 -7.70 -2.52 13.69
C LEU A 88 -8.64 -3.68 13.34
N LEU A 89 -9.85 -3.36 12.88
CA LEU A 89 -10.84 -4.37 12.43
C LEU A 89 -10.30 -5.18 11.25
N GLY A 90 -9.72 -4.52 10.25
CA GLY A 90 -9.13 -5.18 9.08
C GLY A 90 -8.01 -6.15 9.46
N THR A 91 -7.12 -5.75 10.37
CA THR A 91 -6.03 -6.60 10.87
C THR A 91 -6.57 -7.81 11.63
N TYR A 92 -7.63 -7.65 12.41
CA TYR A 92 -8.30 -8.76 13.09
C TYR A 92 -8.97 -9.72 12.09
N CYS A 93 -9.69 -9.20 11.10
CA CYS A 93 -10.33 -9.97 10.03
C CYS A 93 -9.32 -10.73 9.17
N LEU A 94 -8.11 -10.17 8.96
CA LEU A 94 -7.05 -10.78 8.16
C LEU A 94 -6.63 -12.17 8.67
N LYS A 95 -6.75 -12.41 9.99
CA LYS A 95 -6.48 -13.73 10.58
C LYS A 95 -7.52 -14.77 10.19
N LYS A 96 -8.79 -14.36 10.04
CA LYS A 96 -9.95 -15.22 9.76
C LYS A 96 -10.21 -15.45 8.26
N ILE A 97 -9.73 -14.57 7.39
CA ILE A 97 -9.96 -14.66 5.94
C ILE A 97 -8.90 -15.57 5.28
N SER A 98 -9.36 -16.49 4.42
CA SER A 98 -8.45 -17.34 3.65
C SER A 98 -7.61 -16.52 2.65
N PRO A 99 -6.37 -16.93 2.34
CA PRO A 99 -5.52 -16.23 1.36
C PRO A 99 -6.13 -16.10 -0.04
N LEU A 100 -7.05 -17.00 -0.42
CA LEU A 100 -7.74 -16.97 -1.70
C LEU A 100 -8.81 -15.87 -1.71
N TRP A 101 -9.62 -15.78 -0.66
CA TRP A 101 -10.64 -14.75 -0.50
C TRP A 101 -10.02 -13.36 -0.40
N LEU A 102 -8.92 -13.21 0.35
CA LEU A 102 -8.19 -11.94 0.43
C LEU A 102 -7.74 -11.46 -0.95
N LYS A 103 -7.17 -12.36 -1.78
CA LYS A 103 -6.76 -12.06 -3.16
C LYS A 103 -7.96 -11.63 -4.00
N ARG A 104 -9.08 -12.34 -3.92
CA ARG A 104 -10.29 -12.04 -4.70
C ARG A 104 -10.89 -10.69 -4.32
N ILE A 105 -11.03 -10.41 -3.02
CA ILE A 105 -11.57 -9.14 -2.52
C ILE A 105 -10.67 -7.98 -2.95
N PHE A 106 -9.36 -8.10 -2.73
CA PHE A 106 -8.41 -7.06 -3.14
C PHE A 106 -8.42 -6.86 -4.66
N GLY A 107 -8.37 -7.94 -5.45
CA GLY A 107 -8.42 -7.87 -6.90
C GLY A 107 -9.71 -7.23 -7.43
N ALA A 108 -10.87 -7.63 -6.90
CA ALA A 108 -12.15 -7.04 -7.27
C ALA A 108 -12.22 -5.54 -6.93
N PHE A 109 -11.70 -5.15 -5.77
CA PHE A 109 -11.60 -3.75 -5.38
C PHE A 109 -10.70 -2.95 -6.33
N MET A 110 -9.58 -3.51 -6.78
CA MET A 110 -8.69 -2.85 -7.75
C MET A 110 -9.33 -2.71 -9.14
N VAL A 111 -10.04 -3.73 -9.62
CA VAL A 111 -10.80 -3.65 -10.88
C VAL A 111 -11.89 -2.58 -10.78
N TYR A 112 -12.66 -2.59 -9.70
CA TYR A 112 -13.67 -1.56 -9.43
C TYR A 112 -13.09 -0.16 -9.41
N ALA A 113 -11.99 0.06 -8.67
CA ALA A 113 -11.33 1.35 -8.59
C ALA A 113 -10.81 1.81 -9.96
N GLY A 114 -10.22 0.91 -10.74
CA GLY A 114 -9.74 1.19 -12.10
C GLY A 114 -10.87 1.55 -13.05
N VAL A 115 -11.95 0.77 -13.08
CA VAL A 115 -13.14 1.06 -13.89
C VAL A 115 -13.74 2.40 -13.50
N ARG A 116 -13.89 2.67 -12.20
CA ARG A 116 -14.44 3.93 -11.69
C ARG A 116 -13.59 5.13 -12.06
N LEU A 117 -12.26 5.00 -12.09
CA LEU A 117 -11.34 6.07 -12.50
C LEU A 117 -11.36 6.32 -14.02
N LEU A 118 -11.64 5.30 -14.83
CA LEU A 118 -11.72 5.44 -16.29
C LEU A 118 -13.06 6.03 -16.75
N LEU A 119 -14.15 5.68 -16.07
CA LEU A 119 -15.50 6.11 -16.44
C LEU A 119 -15.90 7.46 -15.84
N LYS A 120 -15.13 8.01 -14.90
CA LYS A 120 -15.48 9.21 -14.14
C LYS A 120 -14.27 10.10 -13.90
#